data_AF-A0A183JGN7-F1
#
_entry.id   AF-A0A183JGN7-F1
#
_cell.length_a   1.000
_cell.length_b   1.000
_cell.length_c   1.000
_cell.angle_alpha   90.00
_cell.angle_beta   90.00
_cell.angle_gamma   90.00
#
_symmetry.space_group_name_H-M   'P 1'
#
loop_
_entity.id
_entity.type
_entity.pdbx_description
1 polymer ?
#
loop_
_entity_poly.entity_id
_entity_poly.type
_entity_poly.pdbx_seq_one_letter_code
_entity_poly.pdbx_strand_id
1 'polypeptide(L)'
;MKSGEKSKSFSKTIFSAASLHVCNEIAAAIRPLYPARVWDELGIVFFITFWSLQSSDLVVPESAYQRQIQQLKEQIQQIDTPASGWNSTKKKREIERLENLIERLTNEQAEREEHVTRVRAWLMTERDNWFQTRLATKTDTITQFLQLCIYPRVCFTATDAIYAAQFMHVLHQLKTARFSTLICLDRIFNDITLPTSMCTENEAHRYGRFLCAVLELVMRWHASEEVFNQECGQYPGFVTVFRKTYQGLDANTKPDQLQYENYRHVVHKWHYRITKAIVACLESGNYVQIRNALIVLTRILPQYPKITQFGSAVERRVNKLKDEEKDRRPDLKVCLLVFLF
;
A
#
# COMPACT_ATOMS: atom_id res chain seq x y z
N MET A 1 -25.21 -2.12 28.24
CA MET A 1 -24.31 -2.69 27.20
C MET A 1 -24.89 -4.02 26.77
N LYS A 2 -25.41 -4.05 25.54
CA LYS A 2 -26.44 -5.00 25.07
C LYS A 2 -25.79 -6.34 24.67
N SER A 3 -26.47 -7.46 24.95
CA SER A 3 -26.06 -8.86 24.70
C SER A 3 -25.26 -9.10 23.40
N GLY A 4 -25.64 -8.45 22.29
CA GLY A 4 -24.95 -8.58 20.99
C GLY A 4 -23.52 -8.02 20.95
N GLU A 5 -23.19 -6.97 21.72
CA GLU A 5 -21.82 -6.42 21.76
C GLU A 5 -20.86 -7.37 22.47
N LYS A 6 -21.33 -8.06 23.53
CA LYS A 6 -20.55 -9.08 24.23
C LYS A 6 -20.26 -10.28 23.33
N SER A 7 -21.23 -10.72 22.54
CA SER A 7 -21.06 -11.83 21.58
C SER A 7 -20.06 -11.48 20.47
N LYS A 8 -20.15 -10.27 19.88
CA LYS A 8 -19.18 -9.80 18.87
C LYS A 8 -17.76 -9.63 19.44
N SER A 9 -17.64 -9.13 20.68
CA SER A 9 -16.35 -9.02 21.36
C SER A 9 -15.72 -10.39 21.61
N PHE A 10 -16.52 -11.36 22.08
CA PHE A 10 -16.06 -12.73 22.32
C PHE A 10 -15.61 -13.44 21.04
N SER A 11 -16.35 -13.28 19.94
CA SER A 11 -15.97 -13.80 18.62
C SER A 11 -14.61 -13.27 18.14
N LYS A 12 -14.35 -11.96 18.30
CA LYS A 12 -13.05 -11.35 17.96
C LYS A 12 -11.91 -11.97 18.76
N THR A 13 -12.08 -12.16 20.07
CA THR A 13 -11.05 -12.75 20.93
C THR A 13 -10.72 -14.19 20.51
N ILE A 14 -11.73 -15.01 20.20
CA ILE A 14 -11.52 -16.37 19.71
C ILE A 14 -10.77 -16.36 18.38
N PHE A 15 -11.18 -15.50 17.44
CA PHE A 15 -10.52 -15.38 16.15
C PHE A 15 -9.04 -14.99 16.29
N SER A 16 -8.72 -14.02 17.15
CA SER A 16 -7.34 -13.61 17.43
C SER A 16 -6.51 -14.76 18.01
N ALA A 17 -7.06 -15.49 18.98
CA ALA A 17 -6.38 -16.61 19.61
C ALA A 17 -6.11 -17.75 18.61
N ALA A 18 -7.10 -18.11 17.79
CA ALA A 18 -6.95 -19.12 16.75
C ALA A 18 -5.93 -18.70 15.68
N SER A 19 -5.98 -17.44 15.24
CA SER A 19 -5.04 -16.90 14.25
C SER A 19 -3.60 -16.91 14.77
N LEU A 20 -3.40 -16.53 16.03
CA LEU A 20 -2.08 -16.58 16.68
C LEU A 20 -1.59 -18.02 16.85
N HIS A 21 -2.46 -18.96 17.22
CA HIS A 21 -2.11 -20.37 17.33
C HIS A 21 -1.56 -20.92 16.01
N VAL A 22 -2.30 -20.72 14.91
CA VAL A 22 -1.87 -21.14 13.56
C VAL A 22 -0.56 -20.46 13.15
N CYS A 23 -0.42 -19.16 13.43
CA CYS A 23 0.83 -18.44 13.13
C CYS A 23 2.03 -19.04 13.90
N ASN A 24 1.84 -19.46 15.14
CA ASN A 24 2.91 -20.07 15.95
C ASN A 24 3.30 -21.47 15.47
N GLU A 25 2.34 -22.27 15.01
CA GLU A 25 2.64 -23.59 14.41
C GLU A 25 3.47 -23.43 13.12
N ILE A 26 3.07 -22.51 12.24
CA ILE A 26 3.83 -22.19 11.04
C ILE A 26 5.19 -21.61 11.40
N ALA A 27 5.28 -20.78 12.46
CA ALA A 27 6.54 -20.22 12.96
C ALA A 27 7.52 -21.31 13.35
N ALA A 28 7.07 -22.33 14.08
CA ALA A 28 7.92 -23.46 14.44
C ALA A 28 8.46 -24.18 13.18
N ALA A 29 7.63 -24.37 12.16
CA ALA A 29 8.01 -25.06 10.93
C ALA A 29 9.01 -24.26 10.06
N ILE A 30 8.87 -22.94 9.96
CA ILE A 30 9.72 -22.11 9.08
C ILE A 30 10.98 -21.56 9.79
N ARG A 31 11.04 -21.62 11.12
CA ARG A 31 12.18 -21.13 11.91
C ARG A 31 13.56 -21.59 11.40
N PRO A 32 13.77 -22.84 10.96
CA PRO A 32 15.08 -23.29 10.48
C PRO A 32 15.43 -22.80 9.05
N LEU A 33 14.50 -22.18 8.31
CA LEU A 33 14.75 -21.77 6.92
C LEU A 33 15.66 -20.54 6.80
N TYR A 34 15.75 -19.71 7.85
CA TYR A 34 16.59 -18.53 7.88
C TYR A 34 17.44 -18.48 9.16
N PRO A 35 18.61 -17.79 9.14
CA PRO A 35 19.41 -17.59 10.33
C PRO A 35 18.63 -16.89 11.45
N ALA A 36 18.94 -17.21 12.71
CA ALA A 36 18.26 -16.63 13.88
C ALA A 36 18.21 -15.09 13.86
N ARG A 37 19.28 -14.46 13.36
CA ARG A 37 19.39 -13.00 13.20
C ARG A 37 18.23 -12.40 12.39
N VAL A 38 17.75 -13.08 11.35
CA VAL A 38 16.61 -12.62 10.55
C VAL A 38 15.35 -12.51 11.42
N TRP A 39 15.13 -13.50 12.27
CA TRP A 39 13.98 -13.53 13.18
C TRP A 39 14.12 -12.54 14.33
N ASP A 40 15.34 -12.29 14.79
CA ASP A 40 15.63 -11.24 15.75
C ASP A 40 15.33 -9.83 15.20
N GLU A 41 15.58 -9.61 13.90
CA GLU A 41 15.38 -8.32 13.23
C GLU A 41 13.95 -8.09 12.73
N LEU A 42 13.28 -9.11 12.20
CA LEU A 42 11.95 -8.98 11.57
C LEU A 42 10.80 -9.50 12.45
N GLY A 43 11.05 -10.50 13.30
CA GLY A 43 10.02 -11.26 14.00
C GLY A 43 9.37 -12.31 13.10
N ILE A 44 9.47 -13.59 13.49
CA ILE A 44 8.94 -14.71 12.70
C ILE A 44 7.40 -14.71 12.62
N VAL A 45 6.72 -14.33 13.70
CA VAL A 45 5.25 -14.23 13.73
C VAL A 45 4.79 -13.10 12.82
N PHE A 46 5.48 -11.95 12.82
CA PHE A 46 5.20 -10.85 11.91
C PHE A 46 5.36 -11.26 10.45
N PHE A 47 6.46 -11.96 10.13
CA PHE A 47 6.69 -12.50 8.78
C PHE A 47 5.51 -13.37 8.32
N ILE A 48 5.05 -14.29 9.17
CA ILE A 48 3.91 -15.15 8.84
C ILE A 48 2.61 -14.38 8.70
N THR A 49 2.33 -13.45 9.62
CA THR A 49 1.15 -12.59 9.55
C THR A 49 1.09 -11.80 8.25
N PHE A 50 2.23 -11.30 7.77
CA PHE A 50 2.30 -10.68 6.45
C PHE A 50 1.95 -11.69 5.36
N TRP A 51 2.64 -12.83 5.30
CA TRP A 51 2.45 -13.80 4.20
C TRP A 51 1.11 -14.53 4.21
N SER A 52 0.41 -14.62 5.35
CA SER A 52 -0.88 -15.31 5.46
C SER A 52 -2.09 -14.46 5.05
N LEU A 53 -1.97 -13.12 5.08
CA LEU A 53 -3.07 -12.21 4.78
C LEU A 53 -3.09 -11.79 3.31
N GLN A 54 -4.26 -11.37 2.83
CA GLN A 54 -4.55 -10.85 1.49
C GLN A 54 -5.23 -9.48 1.53
N SER A 55 -5.39 -8.82 0.38
CA SER A 55 -5.98 -7.47 0.29
C SER A 55 -7.40 -7.40 0.88
N SER A 56 -8.20 -8.45 0.62
CA SER A 56 -9.57 -8.58 1.14
C SER A 56 -9.67 -8.73 2.66
N ASP A 57 -8.56 -9.01 3.35
CA ASP A 57 -8.51 -9.11 4.80
C ASP A 57 -8.26 -7.74 5.46
N LEU A 58 -7.75 -6.77 4.69
CA LEU A 58 -7.29 -5.48 5.21
C LEU A 58 -8.24 -4.32 4.92
N VAL A 59 -8.94 -4.39 3.78
CA VAL A 59 -9.74 -3.29 3.23
C VAL A 59 -11.00 -3.83 2.58
N VAL A 60 -12.13 -3.19 2.88
CA VAL A 60 -13.39 -3.37 2.14
C VAL A 60 -13.44 -2.31 1.03
N PRO A 61 -13.68 -2.68 -0.24
CA PRO A 61 -13.80 -1.72 -1.34
C PRO A 61 -15.18 -1.03 -1.32
N GLU A 62 -15.47 -0.26 -0.27
CA GLU A 62 -16.77 0.40 -0.04
C GLU A 62 -17.24 1.22 -1.26
N SER A 63 -16.32 1.98 -1.87
CA SER A 63 -16.63 2.80 -3.04
C SER A 63 -17.01 1.99 -4.28
N ALA A 64 -16.50 0.75 -4.42
CA ALA A 64 -16.87 -0.14 -5.51
C ALA A 64 -18.27 -0.71 -5.31
N TYR A 65 -18.60 -1.14 -4.08
CA TYR A 65 -19.95 -1.58 -3.73
C TYR A 65 -20.97 -0.46 -3.94
N GLN A 66 -20.69 0.73 -3.41
CA GLN A 66 -21.55 1.91 -3.56
C GLN A 66 -21.80 2.25 -5.02
N ARG A 67 -20.75 2.25 -5.85
CA ARG A 67 -20.87 2.50 -7.30
C ARG A 67 -21.74 1.45 -7.98
N GLN A 68 -21.52 0.18 -7.71
CA GLN A 68 -22.27 -0.90 -8.33
C GLN A 68 -23.74 -0.88 -7.90
N ILE A 69 -24.02 -0.68 -6.62
CA ILE A 69 -25.38 -0.55 -6.08
C ILE A 69 -26.09 0.65 -6.71
N GLN A 70 -25.40 1.78 -6.84
CA GLN A 70 -25.95 2.98 -7.45
C GLN A 70 -26.31 2.75 -8.93
N GLN A 71 -25.44 2.10 -9.70
CA GLN A 71 -25.73 1.74 -11.09
C GLN A 71 -26.96 0.82 -11.22
N LEU A 72 -27.11 -0.15 -10.31
CA LEU A 72 -28.28 -1.03 -10.30
C LEU A 72 -29.56 -0.26 -9.95
N LYS A 73 -29.51 0.68 -8.99
CA LYS A 73 -30.64 1.56 -8.65
C LYS A 73 -31.04 2.44 -9.83
N GLU A 74 -30.08 3.00 -10.56
CA GLU A 74 -30.33 3.79 -11.77
C GLU A 74 -30.98 2.94 -12.87
N GLN A 75 -30.53 1.70 -13.06
CA GLN A 75 -31.16 0.76 -14.01
C GLN A 75 -32.61 0.45 -13.62
N ILE A 76 -32.90 0.25 -12.33
CA ILE A 76 -34.27 0.06 -11.84
C ILE A 76 -35.13 1.27 -12.19
N GLN A 77 -34.64 2.50 -11.94
CA GLN A 77 -35.38 3.74 -12.26
C GLN A 77 -35.66 3.88 -13.77
N GLN A 78 -34.70 3.53 -14.62
CA GLN A 78 -34.89 3.57 -16.08
C GLN A 78 -35.96 2.57 -16.55
N ILE A 79 -35.98 1.36 -15.97
CA ILE A 79 -37.00 0.34 -16.28
C ILE A 79 -38.36 0.77 -15.72
N ASP A 80 -38.39 1.44 -14.56
CA ASP A 80 -39.62 1.85 -13.90
C ASP A 80 -40.34 3.00 -14.62
N THR A 81 -39.61 3.75 -15.44
CA THR A 81 -40.15 4.88 -16.21
C THR A 81 -41.22 4.41 -17.23
N PRO A 82 -42.38 5.09 -17.33
CA PRO A 82 -43.48 4.68 -18.23
C PRO A 82 -43.12 4.70 -19.72
N ALA A 83 -42.05 5.39 -20.11
CA ALA A 83 -41.52 5.44 -21.48
C ALA A 83 -40.60 4.25 -21.85
N SER A 84 -40.36 3.30 -20.93
CA SER A 84 -39.33 2.25 -21.11
C SER A 84 -39.69 1.17 -22.14
N GLY A 85 -40.95 1.10 -22.59
CA GLY A 85 -41.41 0.12 -23.59
C GLY A 85 -41.48 -1.33 -23.08
N TRP A 86 -41.27 -1.56 -21.79
CA TRP A 86 -41.33 -2.89 -21.19
C TRP A 86 -42.78 -3.35 -20.98
N ASN A 87 -43.03 -4.64 -21.21
CA ASN A 87 -44.30 -5.24 -20.79
C ASN A 87 -44.33 -5.41 -19.26
N SER A 88 -45.52 -5.30 -18.65
CA SER A 88 -45.68 -5.26 -17.18
C SER A 88 -45.04 -6.46 -16.45
N THR A 89 -45.17 -7.67 -17.01
CA THR A 89 -44.63 -8.89 -16.40
C THR A 89 -43.11 -8.96 -16.45
N LYS A 90 -42.49 -8.62 -17.60
CA LYS A 90 -41.02 -8.58 -17.75
C LYS A 90 -40.43 -7.45 -16.92
N LYS A 91 -41.09 -6.30 -16.88
CA LYS A 91 -40.72 -5.16 -16.03
C LYS A 91 -40.58 -5.58 -14.58
N LYS A 92 -41.65 -6.17 -14.01
CA LYS A 92 -41.67 -6.63 -12.61
C LYS A 92 -40.56 -7.65 -12.34
N ARG A 93 -40.39 -8.64 -13.23
CA ARG A 93 -39.38 -9.70 -13.08
C ARG A 93 -37.95 -9.15 -13.10
N GLU A 94 -37.67 -8.16 -13.95
CA GLU A 94 -36.33 -7.58 -14.05
C GLU A 94 -36.01 -6.68 -12.87
N ILE A 95 -36.97 -5.88 -12.39
CA ILE A 95 -36.81 -5.09 -11.17
C ILE A 95 -36.51 -6.01 -9.98
N GLU A 96 -37.29 -7.08 -9.80
CA GLU A 96 -37.08 -8.07 -8.73
C GLU A 96 -35.69 -8.73 -8.83
N ARG A 97 -35.20 -9.02 -10.05
CA ARG A 97 -33.84 -9.54 -10.26
C ARG A 97 -32.76 -8.56 -9.80
N LEU A 98 -32.92 -7.27 -10.12
CA LEU A 98 -31.97 -6.21 -9.76
C LEU A 98 -32.01 -5.92 -8.25
N GLU A 99 -33.19 -5.91 -7.63
CA GLU A 99 -33.36 -5.77 -6.18
C GLU A 99 -32.67 -6.91 -5.42
N ASN A 100 -32.89 -8.16 -5.86
CA ASN A 100 -32.18 -9.32 -5.31
C ASN A 100 -30.65 -9.21 -5.44
N LEU A 101 -30.15 -8.63 -6.55
CA LEU A 101 -28.71 -8.42 -6.72
C LEU A 101 -28.18 -7.33 -5.77
N ILE A 102 -28.93 -6.24 -5.56
CA ILE A 102 -28.58 -5.20 -4.58
C ILE A 102 -28.54 -5.77 -3.16
N GLU A 103 -29.51 -6.61 -2.80
CA GLU A 103 -29.53 -7.28 -1.49
C GLU A 103 -28.31 -8.18 -1.31
N ARG A 104 -27.97 -9.01 -2.31
CA ARG A 104 -26.76 -9.86 -2.28
C ARG A 104 -25.48 -9.06 -2.09
N LEU A 105 -25.31 -7.97 -2.84
CA LEU A 105 -24.12 -7.10 -2.73
C LEU A 105 -24.03 -6.43 -1.35
N THR A 106 -25.18 -6.05 -0.79
CA THR A 106 -25.26 -5.42 0.54
C THR A 106 -24.89 -6.42 1.64
N ASN A 107 -25.39 -7.65 1.54
CA ASN A 107 -25.06 -8.73 2.47
C ASN A 107 -23.58 -9.12 2.35
N GLU A 108 -23.05 -9.27 1.14
CA GLU A 108 -21.63 -9.54 0.92
C GLU A 108 -20.76 -8.43 1.52
N GLN A 109 -21.10 -7.16 1.29
CA GLN A 109 -20.38 -6.03 1.88
C GLN A 109 -20.36 -6.12 3.41
N ALA A 110 -21.49 -6.40 4.05
CA ALA A 110 -21.58 -6.52 5.51
C ALA A 110 -20.74 -7.69 6.06
N GLU A 111 -20.74 -8.85 5.39
CA GLU A 111 -19.90 -9.99 5.75
C GLU A 111 -18.40 -9.66 5.65
N ARG A 112 -18.01 -8.92 4.61
CA ARG A 112 -16.63 -8.45 4.41
C ARG A 112 -16.22 -7.42 5.47
N GLU A 113 -17.09 -6.48 5.82
CA GLU A 113 -16.85 -5.52 6.90
C GLU A 113 -16.64 -6.22 8.24
N GLU A 114 -17.44 -7.25 8.54
CA GLU A 114 -17.25 -8.04 9.74
C GLU A 114 -15.91 -8.78 9.73
N HIS A 115 -15.55 -9.42 8.61
CA HIS A 115 -14.27 -10.11 8.45
C HIS A 115 -13.07 -9.19 8.66
N VAL A 116 -13.03 -8.06 7.94
CA VAL A 116 -11.95 -7.06 8.08
C VAL A 116 -11.90 -6.53 9.52
N THR A 117 -13.05 -6.34 10.17
CA THR A 117 -13.11 -5.92 11.57
C THR A 117 -12.49 -6.97 12.51
N ARG A 118 -12.71 -8.26 12.28
CA ARG A 118 -12.07 -9.35 13.07
C ARG A 118 -10.56 -9.39 12.84
N VAL A 119 -10.12 -9.30 11.60
CA VAL A 119 -8.69 -9.27 11.25
C VAL A 119 -8.01 -8.05 11.87
N ARG A 120 -8.59 -6.85 11.76
CA ARG A 120 -8.07 -5.63 12.41
C ARG A 120 -7.98 -5.76 13.92
N ALA A 121 -8.97 -6.41 14.56
CA ALA A 121 -8.93 -6.65 16.01
C ALA A 121 -7.78 -7.59 16.39
N TRP A 122 -7.51 -8.63 15.60
CA TRP A 122 -6.35 -9.49 15.79
C TRP A 122 -5.02 -8.75 15.57
N LEU A 123 -4.87 -7.99 14.49
CA LEU A 123 -3.65 -7.22 14.26
C LEU A 123 -3.40 -6.18 15.37
N MET A 124 -4.46 -5.63 15.96
CA MET A 124 -4.36 -4.74 17.12
C MET A 124 -3.81 -5.45 18.38
N THR A 125 -4.06 -6.75 18.58
CA THR A 125 -3.47 -7.48 19.72
C THR A 125 -1.99 -7.77 19.51
N GLU A 126 -1.56 -7.97 18.26
CA GLU A 126 -0.18 -8.35 17.92
C GLU A 126 0.77 -7.17 17.67
N ARG A 127 0.23 -5.96 17.43
CA ARG A 127 1.02 -4.78 17.02
C ARG A 127 2.19 -4.44 17.94
N ASP A 128 2.10 -4.78 19.23
CA ASP A 128 3.10 -4.47 20.25
C ASP A 128 4.09 -5.64 20.44
N ASN A 129 3.80 -6.80 19.81
CA ASN A 129 4.57 -8.03 19.94
C ASN A 129 5.52 -8.31 18.78
N TRP A 130 5.27 -7.76 17.60
CA TRP A 130 6.06 -8.08 16.40
C TRP A 130 7.55 -7.69 16.49
N PHE A 131 7.85 -6.50 17.00
CA PHE A 131 9.21 -5.94 16.98
C PHE A 131 9.80 -5.76 18.38
N GLN A 132 9.85 -6.86 19.16
CA GLN A 132 10.24 -6.81 20.58
C GLN A 132 11.76 -6.86 20.83
N THR A 133 12.55 -7.36 19.89
CA THR A 133 14.00 -7.51 20.07
C THR A 133 14.70 -6.16 20.19
N ARG A 134 15.52 -5.98 21.24
CA ARG A 134 16.28 -4.74 21.46
C ARG A 134 17.60 -4.68 20.68
N LEU A 135 18.03 -5.79 20.10
CA LEU A 135 19.26 -5.92 19.34
C LEU A 135 19.16 -5.32 17.94
N ALA A 136 17.96 -5.32 17.35
CA ALA A 136 17.71 -4.79 16.01
C ALA A 136 17.41 -3.29 16.06
N THR A 137 18.06 -2.51 15.20
CA THR A 137 17.65 -1.13 14.97
C THR A 137 16.38 -1.10 14.12
N LYS A 138 15.63 0.01 14.18
CA LYS A 138 14.48 0.21 13.29
C LYS A 138 14.88 0.06 11.82
N THR A 139 16.08 0.50 11.49
CA THR A 139 16.64 0.38 10.14
C THR A 139 16.86 -1.07 9.74
N ASP A 140 17.35 -1.93 10.63
CA ASP A 140 17.55 -3.36 10.35
C ASP A 140 16.19 -4.04 10.13
N THR A 141 15.22 -3.79 11.01
CA THR A 141 13.84 -4.29 10.87
C THR A 141 13.22 -3.88 9.54
N ILE A 142 13.31 -2.60 9.16
CA ILE A 142 12.80 -2.11 7.87
C ILE A 142 13.55 -2.77 6.71
N THR A 143 14.87 -2.94 6.80
CA THR A 143 15.66 -3.60 5.76
C THR A 143 15.17 -5.03 5.54
N GLN A 144 15.00 -5.82 6.62
CA GLN A 144 14.50 -7.18 6.51
C GLN A 144 13.05 -7.24 6.03
N PHE A 145 12.20 -6.32 6.47
CA PHE A 145 10.82 -6.25 6.01
C PHE A 145 10.74 -5.97 4.50
N LEU A 146 11.54 -5.03 4.01
CA LEU A 146 11.59 -4.75 2.57
C LEU A 146 12.12 -5.95 1.79
N GLN A 147 13.23 -6.54 2.26
CA GLN A 147 13.93 -7.63 1.59
C GLN A 147 13.14 -8.95 1.54
N LEU A 148 12.52 -9.34 2.65
CA LEU A 148 11.90 -10.67 2.82
C LEU A 148 10.39 -10.66 2.65
N CYS A 149 9.74 -9.49 2.71
CA CYS A 149 8.29 -9.38 2.59
C CYS A 149 7.90 -8.54 1.38
N ILE A 150 8.23 -7.24 1.37
CA ILE A 150 7.68 -6.31 0.38
C ILE A 150 8.19 -6.61 -1.03
N TYR A 151 9.50 -6.61 -1.27
CA TYR A 151 10.03 -6.78 -2.63
C TYR A 151 9.65 -8.13 -3.25
N PRO A 152 9.75 -9.28 -2.55
CA PRO A 152 9.30 -10.55 -3.11
C PRO A 152 7.81 -10.52 -3.44
N ARG A 153 6.97 -10.00 -2.54
CA ARG A 153 5.51 -10.03 -2.70
C ARG A 153 5.01 -9.08 -3.78
N VAL A 154 5.59 -7.89 -3.89
CA VAL A 154 5.23 -6.92 -4.94
C VAL A 154 5.45 -7.49 -6.35
N CYS A 155 6.42 -8.37 -6.51
CA CYS A 155 6.70 -9.01 -7.80
C CYS A 155 5.76 -10.19 -8.13
N PHE A 156 4.93 -10.70 -7.20
CA PHE A 156 4.13 -11.92 -7.43
C PHE A 156 2.88 -11.71 -8.29
N THR A 157 1.99 -10.80 -7.90
CA THR A 157 0.77 -10.50 -8.65
C THR A 157 0.42 -9.03 -8.56
N ALA A 158 -0.50 -8.57 -9.40
CA ALA A 158 -1.01 -7.20 -9.32
C ALA A 158 -1.73 -6.92 -8.00
N THR A 159 -2.43 -7.91 -7.44
CA THR A 159 -3.14 -7.78 -6.16
C THR A 159 -2.16 -7.76 -4.99
N ASP A 160 -1.09 -8.55 -5.06
CA ASP A 160 -0.05 -8.57 -4.03
C ASP A 160 0.71 -7.24 -3.93
N ALA A 161 0.95 -6.57 -5.07
CA ALA A 161 1.53 -5.23 -5.08
C ALA A 161 0.67 -4.21 -4.31
N ILE A 162 -0.65 -4.28 -4.46
CA ILE A 162 -1.58 -3.41 -3.72
C ILE A 162 -1.66 -3.82 -2.25
N TYR A 163 -1.72 -5.12 -1.97
CA TYR A 163 -1.71 -5.65 -0.60
C TYR A 163 -0.48 -5.16 0.17
N ALA A 164 0.71 -5.19 -0.43
CA ALA A 164 1.94 -4.77 0.24
C ALA A 164 1.87 -3.30 0.69
N ALA A 165 1.35 -2.41 -0.15
CA ALA A 165 1.12 -1.01 0.19
C ALA A 165 0.03 -0.84 1.27
N GLN A 166 -1.08 -1.59 1.16
CA GLN A 166 -2.15 -1.59 2.15
C GLN A 166 -1.68 -2.09 3.52
N PHE A 167 -0.87 -3.13 3.56
CA PHE A 167 -0.34 -3.68 4.81
C PHE A 167 0.62 -2.68 5.48
N MET A 168 1.47 -2.00 4.72
CA MET A 168 2.29 -0.89 5.25
C MET A 168 1.42 0.21 5.88
N HIS A 169 0.32 0.58 5.22
CA HIS A 169 -0.63 1.54 5.75
C HIS A 169 -1.33 1.02 7.02
N VAL A 170 -1.70 -0.26 7.06
CA VAL A 170 -2.27 -0.91 8.25
C VAL A 170 -1.29 -0.83 9.43
N LEU A 171 -0.01 -1.16 9.25
CA LEU A 171 1.00 -1.05 10.32
C LEU A 171 1.11 0.38 10.86
N HIS A 172 1.05 1.36 9.95
CA HIS A 172 1.01 2.76 10.34
C HIS A 172 -0.24 3.06 11.18
N GLN A 173 -1.43 2.75 10.67
CA GLN A 173 -2.72 2.98 11.35
C GLN A 173 -2.80 2.32 12.74
N LEU A 174 -2.24 1.12 12.87
CA LEU A 174 -2.23 0.39 14.14
C LEU A 174 -1.29 1.02 15.17
N LYS A 175 -0.43 1.98 14.80
CA LYS A 175 0.65 2.52 15.65
C LYS A 175 1.59 1.41 16.14
N THR A 176 1.90 0.46 15.27
CA THR A 176 2.76 -0.70 15.57
C THR A 176 4.05 -0.28 16.26
N ALA A 177 4.32 -0.88 17.42
CA ALA A 177 5.46 -0.50 18.24
C ALA A 177 6.77 -0.71 17.47
N ARG A 178 7.66 0.29 17.56
CA ARG A 178 9.01 0.30 16.93
C ARG A 178 9.05 0.22 15.40
N PHE A 179 7.93 0.08 14.71
CA PHE A 179 7.87 0.25 13.26
C PHE A 179 7.99 1.74 12.91
N SER A 180 8.95 2.10 12.05
CA SER A 180 9.07 3.46 11.51
C SER A 180 8.54 3.53 10.10
N THR A 181 7.32 4.03 9.96
CA THR A 181 6.71 4.33 8.65
C THR A 181 7.58 5.28 7.85
N LEU A 182 8.13 6.33 8.48
CA LEU A 182 8.96 7.32 7.80
C LEU A 182 10.25 6.70 7.22
N ILE A 183 10.96 5.87 8.00
CA ILE A 183 12.17 5.17 7.51
C ILE A 183 11.80 4.18 6.39
N CYS A 184 10.67 3.47 6.53
CA CYS A 184 10.19 2.55 5.51
C CYS A 184 9.96 3.26 4.16
N LEU A 185 9.23 4.37 4.19
CA LEU A 185 8.99 5.19 3.00
C LEU A 185 10.29 5.77 2.43
N ASP A 186 11.17 6.30 3.28
CA ASP A 186 12.45 6.86 2.83
C ASP A 186 13.31 5.79 2.14
N ARG A 187 13.34 4.56 2.63
CA ARG A 187 14.05 3.45 1.96
C ARG A 187 13.44 3.10 0.60
N ILE A 188 12.11 2.97 0.52
CA ILE A 188 11.43 2.67 -0.74
C ILE A 188 11.73 3.73 -1.81
N PHE A 189 11.66 5.02 -1.47
CA PHE A 189 11.85 6.09 -2.44
C PHE A 189 13.31 6.41 -2.77
N ASN A 190 14.27 6.10 -1.88
CA ASN A 190 15.69 6.24 -2.20
C ASN A 190 16.22 5.08 -3.08
N ASP A 191 15.64 3.88 -2.98
CA ASP A 191 16.17 2.66 -3.61
C ASP A 191 15.32 2.16 -4.79
N ILE A 192 14.85 3.05 -5.67
CA ILE A 192 14.00 2.70 -6.82
C ILE A 192 14.79 2.11 -8.00
N THR A 193 16.02 2.58 -8.22
CA THR A 193 16.83 2.22 -9.40
C THR A 193 17.05 0.71 -9.50
N LEU A 194 17.40 0.07 -8.38
CA LEU A 194 17.77 -1.34 -8.36
C LEU A 194 16.57 -2.27 -8.63
N PRO A 195 15.43 -2.18 -7.92
CA PRO A 195 14.23 -2.94 -8.26
C PRO A 195 13.80 -2.73 -9.72
N THR A 196 13.77 -1.48 -10.19
CA THR A 196 13.40 -1.16 -11.58
C THR A 196 14.34 -1.83 -12.59
N SER A 197 15.63 -1.92 -12.28
CA SER A 197 16.64 -2.47 -13.19
C SER A 197 16.67 -4.00 -13.23
N MET A 198 16.25 -4.68 -12.16
CA MET A 198 16.32 -6.15 -12.05
C MET A 198 14.99 -6.84 -12.40
N CYS A 199 13.87 -6.12 -12.34
CA CYS A 199 12.56 -6.68 -12.67
C CYS A 199 12.47 -7.12 -14.14
N THR A 200 11.68 -8.16 -14.39
CA THR A 200 11.06 -8.38 -15.70
C THR A 200 10.03 -7.27 -15.98
N GLU A 201 9.58 -7.17 -17.23
CA GLU A 201 8.60 -6.16 -17.64
C GLU A 201 7.27 -6.25 -16.84
N ASN A 202 6.82 -7.48 -16.59
CA ASN A 202 5.61 -7.74 -15.80
C ASN A 202 5.80 -7.37 -14.33
N GLU A 203 6.98 -7.64 -13.77
CA GLU A 203 7.32 -7.23 -12.41
C GLU A 203 7.45 -5.72 -12.30
N ALA A 204 8.02 -5.03 -13.30
CA ALA A 204 8.07 -3.58 -13.37
C ALA A 204 6.66 -2.97 -13.37
N HIS A 205 5.70 -3.60 -14.07
CA HIS A 205 4.30 -3.18 -14.01
C HIS A 205 3.70 -3.30 -12.60
N ARG A 206 3.99 -4.38 -11.88
CA ARG A 206 3.50 -4.62 -10.51
C ARG A 206 4.18 -3.69 -9.52
N TYR A 207 5.49 -3.51 -9.64
CA TYR A 207 6.27 -2.57 -8.84
C TYR A 207 5.81 -1.12 -9.03
N GLY A 208 5.53 -0.70 -10.27
CA GLY A 208 4.93 0.61 -10.55
C GLY A 208 3.56 0.79 -9.90
N ARG A 209 2.72 -0.25 -9.85
CA ARG A 209 1.43 -0.20 -9.12
C ARG A 209 1.64 -0.06 -7.61
N PHE A 210 2.57 -0.80 -7.03
CA PHE A 210 2.95 -0.67 -5.63
C PHE A 210 3.43 0.76 -5.31
N LEU A 211 4.36 1.30 -6.11
CA LEU A 211 4.85 2.67 -5.94
C LEU A 211 3.73 3.70 -6.05
N CYS A 212 2.80 3.54 -6.99
CA CYS A 212 1.65 4.44 -7.13
C CYS A 212 0.76 4.41 -5.88
N ALA A 213 0.46 3.23 -5.34
CA ALA A 213 -0.34 3.08 -4.12
C ALA A 213 0.36 3.68 -2.88
N VAL A 214 1.69 3.52 -2.78
CA VAL A 214 2.47 4.17 -1.70
C VAL A 214 2.50 5.69 -1.87
N LEU A 215 2.64 6.19 -3.11
CA LEU A 215 2.58 7.62 -3.41
C LEU A 215 1.20 8.22 -3.12
N GLU A 216 0.11 7.51 -3.38
CA GLU A 216 -1.25 7.95 -3.03
C GLU A 216 -1.38 8.26 -1.54
N LEU A 217 -0.83 7.38 -0.68
CA LEU A 217 -0.81 7.59 0.76
C LEU A 217 0.01 8.82 1.15
N VAL A 218 1.22 8.92 0.60
CA VAL A 218 2.12 10.06 0.84
C VAL A 218 1.49 11.38 0.39
N MET A 219 0.88 11.39 -0.78
CA MET A 219 0.25 12.58 -1.34
C MET A 219 -1.02 12.98 -0.58
N ARG A 220 -1.77 12.02 -0.02
CA ARG A 220 -2.90 12.28 0.88
C ARG A 220 -2.46 13.07 2.11
N TRP A 221 -1.40 12.63 2.77
CA TRP A 221 -0.83 13.34 3.92
C TRP A 221 -0.23 14.68 3.51
N HIS A 222 0.36 14.78 2.33
CA HIS A 222 0.90 16.04 1.83
C HIS A 222 -0.21 17.06 1.50
N ALA A 223 -1.36 16.62 0.98
CA ALA A 223 -2.40 17.51 0.47
C ALA A 223 -3.13 18.33 1.54
N SER A 224 -3.14 17.87 2.79
CA SER A 224 -3.82 18.55 3.90
C SER A 224 -3.04 18.41 5.20
N GLU A 225 -2.70 19.55 5.80
CA GLU A 225 -2.10 19.61 7.14
C GLU A 225 -3.01 18.96 8.20
N GLU A 226 -4.33 19.14 8.07
CA GLU A 226 -5.30 18.55 9.00
C GLU A 226 -5.27 17.01 8.94
N VAL A 227 -5.26 16.45 7.73
CA VAL A 227 -5.14 15.00 7.52
C VAL A 227 -3.80 14.49 8.04
N PHE A 228 -2.70 15.21 7.78
CA PHE A 228 -1.38 14.85 8.32
C PHE A 228 -1.36 14.84 9.85
N ASN A 229 -1.91 15.88 10.49
CA ASN A 229 -1.92 15.96 11.95
C ASN A 229 -2.79 14.85 12.58
N GLN A 230 -3.91 14.51 11.94
CA GLN A 230 -4.80 13.43 12.37
C GLN A 230 -4.19 12.03 12.18
N GLU A 231 -3.58 11.78 11.01
CA GLU A 231 -3.13 10.45 10.60
C GLU A 231 -1.64 10.20 10.92
N CYS A 232 -0.80 11.22 11.08
CA CYS A 232 0.65 11.07 11.29
C CYS A 232 1.18 11.74 12.56
N GLY A 233 0.60 12.88 12.98
CA GLY A 233 1.13 13.70 14.08
C GLY A 233 1.49 12.86 15.31
N GLN A 234 0.53 12.12 15.86
CA GLN A 234 0.72 11.31 17.07
C GLN A 234 1.11 9.85 16.81
N TYR A 235 1.74 9.55 15.68
CA TYR A 235 2.05 8.17 15.29
C TYR A 235 3.54 7.86 15.52
N PRO A 236 3.86 6.71 16.16
CA PRO A 236 5.24 6.35 16.49
C PRO A 236 6.14 6.20 15.24
N GLY A 237 5.51 5.98 14.07
CA GLY A 237 6.19 5.87 12.78
C GLY A 237 6.85 7.16 12.29
N PHE A 238 6.46 8.32 12.83
CA PHE A 238 6.86 9.67 12.41
C PHE A 238 7.67 10.44 13.46
N VAL A 239 8.14 9.76 14.51
CA VAL A 239 9.06 10.34 15.49
C VAL A 239 10.46 10.45 14.87
N THR A 240 11.07 11.64 14.94
CA THR A 240 12.34 11.95 14.24
C THR A 240 13.56 11.97 15.15
N VAL A 241 13.38 12.36 16.42
CA VAL A 241 14.47 12.36 17.42
C VAL A 241 14.25 11.23 18.40
N PHE A 242 15.11 10.22 18.34
CA PHE A 242 15.24 9.22 19.40
C PHE A 242 16.41 9.62 20.26
N ARG A 243 16.19 10.41 21.32
CA ARG A 243 17.22 10.57 22.34
C ARG A 243 17.50 9.17 22.89
N LYS A 244 18.72 8.64 22.65
CA LYS A 244 19.27 7.58 23.48
C LYS A 244 19.15 8.10 24.90
N THR A 245 18.35 7.46 25.73
CA THR A 245 18.22 7.76 27.16
C THR A 245 19.56 7.48 27.84
N TYR A 246 20.53 8.37 27.66
CA TYR A 246 21.60 8.57 28.60
C TYR A 246 20.96 9.27 29.80
N GLN A 247 21.02 8.57 30.92
CA GLN A 247 20.77 8.98 32.29
C GLN A 247 20.60 10.52 32.48
N GLY A 248 19.42 10.93 32.94
CA GLY A 248 19.32 12.12 33.79
C GLY A 248 18.65 13.39 33.25
N LEU A 249 17.94 13.40 32.11
CA LEU A 249 17.18 14.58 31.70
C LEU A 249 15.70 14.30 31.39
N ASP A 250 14.85 14.91 32.22
CA ASP A 250 13.44 15.28 32.05
C ASP A 250 12.51 14.28 31.35
N ALA A 251 11.86 13.46 32.19
CA ALA A 251 10.72 12.58 31.84
C ALA A 251 9.49 13.33 31.27
N ASN A 252 9.55 14.65 31.10
CA ASN A 252 8.45 15.52 30.66
C ASN A 252 8.60 16.05 29.22
N THR A 253 9.71 15.76 28.52
CA THR A 253 9.92 16.25 27.15
C THR A 253 9.40 15.22 26.13
N LYS A 254 8.28 15.53 25.48
CA LYS A 254 7.69 14.67 24.44
C LYS A 254 8.70 14.46 23.29
N PRO A 255 8.79 13.26 22.69
CA PRO A 255 9.65 13.02 21.54
C PRO A 255 9.25 13.92 20.36
N ASP A 256 10.23 14.54 19.69
CA ASP A 256 9.98 15.46 18.57
C ASP A 256 9.34 14.71 17.38
N GLN A 257 8.08 15.03 17.15
CA GLN A 257 7.30 14.54 16.01
C GLN A 257 7.66 15.32 14.74
N LEU A 258 7.64 14.65 13.59
CA LEU A 258 7.82 15.33 12.31
C LEU A 258 6.68 16.33 12.11
N GLN A 259 7.03 17.61 12.02
CA GLN A 259 6.08 18.67 11.68
C GLN A 259 5.69 18.62 10.20
N TYR A 260 4.50 19.13 9.88
CA TYR A 260 3.94 19.09 8.53
C TYR A 260 4.85 19.72 7.46
N GLU A 261 5.44 20.89 7.73
CA GLU A 261 6.35 21.53 6.76
C GLU A 261 7.63 20.70 6.50
N ASN A 262 8.20 20.10 7.55
CA ASN A 262 9.32 19.18 7.39
C ASN A 262 8.92 17.94 6.60
N TYR A 263 7.70 17.44 6.79
CA TYR A 263 7.16 16.36 5.97
C TYR A 263 7.07 16.75 4.49
N ARG A 264 6.61 17.96 4.14
CA ARG A 264 6.58 18.42 2.74
C ARG A 264 7.98 18.46 2.12
N HIS A 265 9.01 18.88 2.86
CA HIS A 265 10.39 18.82 2.40
C HIS A 265 10.87 17.39 2.15
N VAL A 266 10.49 16.44 3.01
CA VAL A 266 10.77 15.01 2.80
C VAL A 266 10.06 14.48 1.55
N VAL A 267 8.79 14.83 1.32
CA VAL A 267 8.06 14.45 0.10
C VAL A 267 8.71 15.03 -1.16
N HIS A 268 9.13 16.29 -1.13
CA HIS A 268 9.90 16.90 -2.22
C HIS A 268 11.20 16.12 -2.49
N LYS A 269 11.95 15.73 -1.45
CA LYS A 269 13.14 14.88 -1.56
C LYS A 269 12.80 13.54 -2.21
N TRP A 270 11.69 12.89 -1.85
CA TRP A 270 11.28 11.62 -2.47
C TRP A 270 10.93 11.78 -3.95
N HIS A 271 10.23 12.85 -4.34
CA HIS A 271 9.98 13.16 -5.75
C HIS A 271 11.28 13.40 -6.53
N TYR A 272 12.24 14.10 -5.93
CA TYR A 272 13.58 14.25 -6.52
C TYR A 272 14.30 12.91 -6.71
N ARG A 273 14.20 12.00 -5.73
CA ARG A 273 14.80 10.66 -5.80
C ARG A 273 14.17 9.79 -6.89
N ILE A 274 12.85 9.82 -7.03
CA ILE A 274 12.13 9.19 -8.15
C ILE A 274 12.68 9.73 -9.48
N THR A 275 12.77 11.05 -9.63
CA THR A 275 13.31 11.69 -10.83
C THR A 275 14.70 11.16 -11.16
N LYS A 276 15.61 11.17 -10.17
CA LYS A 276 16.98 10.73 -10.34
C LYS A 276 17.06 9.26 -10.74
N ALA A 277 16.26 8.39 -10.13
CA ALA A 277 16.22 6.96 -10.44
C ALA A 277 15.74 6.70 -11.87
N ILE A 278 14.64 7.33 -12.29
CA ILE A 278 14.09 7.19 -13.64
C ILE A 278 15.09 7.71 -14.69
N VAL A 279 15.66 8.91 -14.49
CA VAL A 279 16.67 9.46 -15.40
C VAL A 279 17.87 8.52 -15.52
N ALA A 280 18.37 7.97 -14.41
CA ALA A 280 19.49 7.03 -14.44
C ALA A 280 19.18 5.77 -15.25
N CYS A 281 17.98 5.21 -15.12
CA CYS A 281 17.57 4.04 -15.92
C CYS A 281 17.37 4.39 -17.40
N LEU A 282 16.82 5.57 -17.71
CA LEU A 282 16.63 6.05 -19.09
C LEU A 282 17.98 6.33 -19.78
N GLU A 283 18.98 6.85 -19.05
CA GLU A 283 20.32 7.13 -19.57
C GLU A 283 21.26 5.91 -19.55
N SER A 284 20.80 4.75 -19.08
CA SER A 284 21.63 3.56 -18.90
C SER A 284 22.15 2.94 -20.21
N GLY A 285 21.51 3.23 -21.35
CA GLY A 285 21.74 2.55 -22.64
C GLY A 285 21.24 1.09 -22.67
N ASN A 286 20.85 0.52 -21.52
CA ASN A 286 20.34 -0.83 -21.41
C ASN A 286 18.84 -0.87 -21.72
N TYR A 287 18.45 -1.67 -22.72
CA TYR A 287 17.07 -1.80 -23.17
C TYR A 287 16.10 -2.13 -22.03
N VAL A 288 16.43 -3.12 -21.18
CA VAL A 288 15.56 -3.58 -20.10
C VAL A 288 15.35 -2.48 -19.07
N GLN A 289 16.42 -1.78 -18.68
CA GLN A 289 16.34 -0.68 -17.71
C GLN A 289 15.51 0.49 -18.26
N ILE A 290 15.72 0.87 -19.52
CA ILE A 290 14.94 1.93 -20.19
C ILE A 290 13.46 1.54 -20.21
N ARG A 291 13.14 0.32 -20.67
CA ARG A 291 11.77 -0.17 -20.80
C ARG A 291 11.06 -0.26 -19.46
N ASN A 292 11.72 -0.82 -18.45
CA ASN A 292 11.17 -0.91 -17.10
C ASN A 292 10.95 0.46 -16.47
N ALA A 293 11.86 1.41 -16.68
CA ALA A 293 11.68 2.77 -16.20
C ALA A 293 10.46 3.45 -16.83
N LEU A 294 10.25 3.29 -18.14
CA LEU A 294 9.05 3.80 -18.82
C LEU A 294 7.77 3.14 -18.30
N ILE A 295 7.80 1.82 -18.07
CA ILE A 295 6.68 1.09 -17.46
C ILE A 295 6.34 1.63 -16.07
N VAL A 296 7.33 1.76 -15.18
CA VAL A 296 7.13 2.25 -13.82
C VAL A 296 6.65 3.69 -13.86
N LEU A 297 7.28 4.54 -14.67
CA LEU A 297 6.90 5.95 -14.85
C LEU A 297 5.44 6.09 -15.26
N THR A 298 5.00 5.34 -16.27
CA THR A 298 3.60 5.34 -16.75
C THR A 298 2.62 4.95 -15.64
N ARG A 299 3.01 4.02 -14.76
CA ARG A 299 2.14 3.58 -13.64
C ARG A 299 2.03 4.62 -12.52
N ILE A 300 3.06 5.42 -12.28
CA ILE A 300 3.06 6.41 -11.19
C ILE A 300 2.55 7.79 -11.62
N LEU A 301 2.25 8.00 -12.91
CA LEU A 301 1.72 9.26 -13.48
C LEU A 301 0.63 9.95 -12.66
N PRO A 302 -0.37 9.23 -12.08
CA PRO A 302 -1.43 9.88 -11.30
C PRO A 302 -0.90 10.70 -10.11
N GLN A 303 0.21 10.25 -9.50
CA GLN A 303 0.80 10.87 -8.30
C GLN A 303 2.13 11.56 -8.56
N TYR A 304 2.81 11.27 -9.66
CA TYR A 304 4.11 11.83 -10.00
C TYR A 304 4.20 12.11 -11.50
N PRO A 305 4.76 13.24 -11.95
CA PRO A 305 5.32 14.34 -11.16
C PRO A 305 4.27 15.39 -10.80
N LYS A 306 4.35 15.97 -9.59
CA LYS A 306 3.58 17.16 -9.18
C LYS A 306 4.38 18.46 -9.26
N ILE A 307 5.68 18.36 -9.52
CA ILE A 307 6.63 19.49 -9.58
C ILE A 307 7.10 19.63 -11.02
N THR A 308 6.86 20.79 -11.63
CA THR A 308 7.15 21.07 -13.04
C THR A 308 8.61 20.80 -13.40
N GLN A 309 9.55 21.22 -12.55
CA GLN A 309 10.99 21.02 -12.81
C GLN A 309 11.37 19.55 -12.96
N PHE A 310 10.78 18.67 -12.16
CA PHE A 310 11.01 17.21 -12.24
C PHE A 310 10.34 16.62 -13.47
N GLY A 311 9.13 17.06 -13.81
CA GLY A 311 8.46 16.70 -15.05
C GLY A 311 9.27 17.06 -16.28
N SER A 312 9.70 18.32 -16.40
CA SER A 312 10.52 18.78 -17.53
C SER A 312 11.88 18.09 -17.60
N ALA A 313 12.44 17.63 -16.49
CA ALA A 313 13.67 16.83 -16.50
C ALA A 313 13.43 15.46 -17.16
N VAL A 314 12.38 14.75 -16.75
CA VAL A 314 12.02 13.44 -17.32
C VAL A 314 11.60 13.58 -18.78
N GLU A 315 10.77 14.55 -19.11
CA GLU A 315 10.27 14.80 -20.46
C GLU A 315 11.39 15.08 -21.47
N ARG A 316 12.38 15.91 -21.09
CA ARG A 316 13.55 16.15 -21.93
C ARG A 316 14.33 14.86 -22.23
N ARG A 317 14.41 13.92 -21.28
CA ARG A 317 15.08 12.63 -21.50
C ARG A 317 14.26 11.68 -22.35
N VAL A 318 12.95 11.63 -22.14
CA VAL A 318 12.02 10.87 -22.96
C VAL A 318 12.05 11.35 -24.42
N ASN A 319 12.02 12.66 -24.66
CA ASN A 319 12.12 13.23 -26.01
C ASN A 319 13.45 12.90 -26.68
N LYS A 320 14.56 13.04 -25.95
CA LYS A 320 15.88 12.66 -26.46
C LYS A 320 15.94 11.18 -26.86
N LEU A 321 15.45 10.28 -26.01
CA LEU A 321 15.41 8.84 -26.30
C LEU A 321 14.52 8.51 -27.50
N LYS A 322 13.40 9.22 -27.67
CA LYS A 322 12.50 9.04 -28.81
C LYS A 322 13.20 9.32 -30.14
N ASP A 323 14.07 10.32 -30.19
CA ASP A 323 14.84 10.65 -31.39
C ASP A 323 16.00 9.67 -31.63
N GLU A 324 16.71 9.27 -30.56
CA GLU A 324 17.85 8.35 -30.64
C GLU A 324 17.46 6.91 -30.99
N GLU A 325 16.31 6.43 -30.50
CA GLU A 325 15.86 5.04 -30.67
C GLU A 325 14.82 4.87 -31.80
N LYS A 326 14.48 5.96 -32.50
CA LYS A 326 13.43 6.02 -33.53
C LYS A 326 13.52 4.91 -34.58
N ASP A 327 14.76 4.57 -34.97
CA ASP A 327 15.04 3.61 -36.04
C ASP A 327 15.61 2.27 -35.53
N ARG A 328 15.91 2.16 -34.22
CA ARG A 328 16.54 0.98 -33.61
C ARG A 328 15.56 0.13 -32.81
N ARG A 329 14.57 0.73 -32.14
CA ARG A 329 13.70 0.06 -31.15
C ARG A 329 12.25 0.56 -31.22
N PRO A 330 11.43 0.05 -32.16
CA PRO A 330 10.09 0.57 -32.42
C PRO A 330 9.10 0.35 -31.27
N ASP A 331 9.33 -0.64 -30.39
CA ASP A 331 8.51 -0.92 -29.22
C ASP A 331 8.68 0.14 -28.12
N LEU A 332 9.92 0.61 -27.87
CA LEU A 332 10.18 1.70 -26.93
C LEU A 332 9.49 3.00 -27.38
N LYS A 333 9.46 3.25 -28.69
CA LYS A 333 8.80 4.42 -29.27
C LYS A 333 7.31 4.47 -28.90
N VAL A 334 6.61 3.33 -28.89
CA VAL A 334 5.20 3.27 -28.48
C VAL A 334 5.05 3.66 -27.01
N CYS A 335 5.89 3.12 -26.12
CA CYS A 335 5.89 3.48 -24.69
C CYS A 335 6.20 4.96 -24.45
N LEU A 336 7.16 5.52 -25.20
CA LEU A 336 7.54 6.94 -25.10
C LEU A 336 6.41 7.86 -25.58
N LEU A 337 5.66 7.46 -26.62
CA LEU A 337 4.50 8.21 -27.11
C LEU A 337 3.36 8.22 -26.09
N VAL A 338 3.08 7.09 -25.42
CA VAL A 338 2.06 7.01 -24.36
C VAL A 338 2.37 7.91 -23.18
N PHE A 339 3.65 8.25 -22.94
CA PHE A 339 4.02 9.18 -21.88
C PHE A 339 3.85 10.66 -22.27
N LEU A 340 4.01 11.00 -23.55
CA LEU A 340 3.97 12.39 -24.03
C LEU A 340 2.56 12.90 -24.36
N PHE A 341 1.56 12.01 -24.33
CA PHE A 341 0.13 12.29 -24.54
C PHE A 341 -0.65 11.87 -23.29
#